data_AF-A0A7W7SM27-F1
#
_entry.id   AF-A0A7W7SM27-F1
#
_cell.length_a   1.000
_cell.length_b   1.000
_cell.length_c   1.000
_cell.angle_alpha   90.00
_cell.angle_beta   90.00
_cell.angle_gamma   90.00
#
_symmetry.space_group_name_H-M   'P 1'
#
loop_
_entity.id
_entity.type
_entity.pdbx_description
1 polymer ?
#
loop_
_entity_poly.entity_id
_entity_poly.type
_entity_poly.pdbx_seq_one_letter_code
_entity_poly.pdbx_strand_id
1 'polypeptide(L)'
;MTRHPLTRRWRGPLLALAGCLLAAGCGTSDPSAGQGPVTRELARLTSSANGLYYPPFLRDEPSGAEDNSYAVRIRQLLGGKTSLTLSEKSAAFLRSDALAVSPLWGRSWLAPLATAGAGGLLTPQDAVELRALRTPGGWFADPEPEPAEDPGPEQELSPTGQDTLRRAAATAAALDAIRAADGLTAADRTATLPWLLDAARAAPSPAEAAELAHALRLFGERLPPPLTAVRPAPATDPTTVAEGQRYQVLLDSYAGTRLAEATGRPSGLDAGVWAEVLRRNADSLGYRDLYLATAVARAAGATPAALGAVAARLDRDTLPDGTVRDPSAYTGSPEAALWGLRLRALAGEPTEDAAQAKALREVAADPQKMASPAVRLSVAAALKFAGPDQATAATRALCGDGRAVPGEVTPETAEPWSRAALACAELDAVPADPAVTPWALDTPERATAAATLVTTLADIHDATTDTRHSPAAAWVTAAALQPWATAPERFTSVGGYATVARAYLLAGGSTDDRLRAAVGHGAEAYRGCAQLPDLYRADTTEPGCDLKATWAAWKLRIQLGSPLPPFDTPATGRK
;
A
#
# COMPACT_ATOMS: atom_id res chain seq x y z
N MET A 1 50.01 39.82 12.78
CA MET A 1 51.08 40.77 12.39
C MET A 1 51.99 40.10 11.36
N THR A 2 52.11 40.74 10.19
CA THR A 2 53.25 40.74 9.25
C THR A 2 53.85 39.43 8.68
N ARG A 3 53.57 39.27 7.37
CA ARG A 3 54.52 39.12 6.23
C ARG A 3 55.39 37.84 6.07
N HIS A 4 55.14 37.15 4.95
CA HIS A 4 56.12 36.40 4.13
C HIS A 4 57.35 37.24 3.73
N PRO A 5 58.51 36.63 3.38
CA PRO A 5 58.82 36.45 1.96
C PRO A 5 59.66 35.21 1.53
N LEU A 6 59.28 34.72 0.35
CA LEU A 6 60.01 34.16 -0.82
C LEU A 6 61.55 34.17 -0.88
N THR A 7 62.13 33.12 -1.52
CA THR A 7 63.04 33.15 -2.71
C THR A 7 63.48 31.72 -3.10
N ARG A 8 62.96 31.11 -4.18
CA ARG A 8 63.42 31.10 -5.60
C ARG A 8 64.90 30.73 -5.85
N ARG A 9 65.15 29.61 -6.53
CA ARG A 9 66.11 29.54 -7.67
C ARG A 9 65.69 28.48 -8.70
N TRP A 10 65.54 28.97 -9.92
CA TRP A 10 65.34 28.28 -11.19
C TRP A 10 66.66 27.77 -11.78
N ARG A 11 66.60 26.68 -12.56
CA ARG A 11 67.33 26.48 -13.83
C ARG A 11 66.67 25.33 -14.62
N GLY A 12 65.93 25.68 -15.68
CA GLY A 12 65.84 24.84 -16.90
C GLY A 12 66.88 25.35 -17.92
N PRO A 13 66.81 25.01 -19.24
CA PRO A 13 65.70 24.33 -19.92
C PRO A 13 66.09 23.42 -21.14
N LEU A 14 65.04 22.94 -21.84
CA LEU A 14 64.87 22.77 -23.30
C LEU A 14 64.88 21.38 -23.98
N LEU A 15 63.70 21.14 -24.58
CA LEU A 15 63.34 20.49 -25.86
C LEU A 15 63.03 18.98 -25.86
N ALA A 16 61.98 18.46 -26.52
CA ALA A 16 60.62 18.87 -26.93
C ALA A 16 60.07 17.76 -27.85
N LEU A 17 58.73 17.73 -27.99
CA LEU A 17 57.89 17.05 -29.01
C LEU A 17 57.64 15.56 -28.79
N ALA A 18 56.43 15.01 -28.93
CA ALA A 18 55.06 15.49 -29.19
C ALA A 18 54.17 14.30 -28.76
N GLY A 19 52.97 14.42 -28.19
CA GLY A 19 51.81 15.13 -28.68
C GLY A 19 50.61 14.20 -28.45
N CYS A 20 49.69 14.60 -27.57
CA CYS A 20 48.26 14.28 -27.58
C CYS A 20 47.66 14.81 -26.27
N LEU A 21 47.16 16.04 -26.35
CA LEU A 21 46.32 16.68 -25.35
C LEU A 21 44.91 16.74 -25.94
N LEU A 22 43.92 16.49 -25.08
CA LEU A 22 42.52 16.93 -25.18
C LEU A 22 41.55 16.03 -25.95
N ALA A 23 41.00 15.04 -25.22
CA ALA A 23 39.55 14.92 -25.07
C ALA A 23 39.25 14.36 -23.68
N ALA A 24 39.23 15.24 -22.68
CA ALA A 24 38.43 15.02 -21.48
C ALA A 24 36.96 15.06 -21.93
N GLY A 25 36.44 13.91 -22.34
CA GLY A 25 35.01 13.71 -22.47
C GLY A 25 34.44 13.65 -21.06
N CYS A 26 33.79 14.73 -20.64
CA CYS A 26 32.70 14.66 -19.68
C CYS A 26 31.60 13.77 -20.32
N GLY A 27 31.80 12.45 -20.26
CA GLY A 27 30.70 11.53 -20.36
C GLY A 27 29.94 11.66 -19.04
N THR A 28 28.80 12.34 -19.09
CA THR A 28 27.69 11.98 -18.21
C THR A 28 27.41 10.51 -18.49
N SER A 29 28.09 9.63 -17.75
CA SER A 29 27.75 8.22 -17.68
C SER A 29 26.31 8.19 -17.21
N ASP A 30 25.41 7.85 -18.12
CA ASP A 30 24.06 7.46 -17.78
C ASP A 30 24.18 6.42 -16.66
N PRO A 31 23.61 6.65 -15.46
CA PRO A 31 23.69 5.69 -14.36
C PRO A 31 23.07 4.32 -14.75
N SER A 32 22.38 4.27 -15.87
CA SER A 32 21.75 3.10 -16.49
C SER A 32 22.70 2.21 -17.33
N ALA A 33 23.91 2.68 -17.68
CA ALA A 33 24.76 2.02 -18.67
C ALA A 33 25.53 0.77 -18.16
N GLY A 34 25.45 0.47 -16.86
CA GLY A 34 26.09 -0.69 -16.24
C GLY A 34 25.16 -1.56 -15.37
N GLN A 35 23.86 -1.27 -15.35
CA GLN A 35 22.91 -2.02 -14.54
C GLN A 35 22.38 -3.23 -15.31
N GLY A 36 22.42 -4.39 -14.66
CA GLY A 36 21.82 -5.60 -15.18
C GLY A 36 20.32 -5.42 -15.45
N PRO A 37 19.76 -6.19 -16.38
CA PRO A 37 18.37 -6.05 -16.77
C PRO A 37 17.35 -6.18 -15.62
N VAL A 38 17.54 -7.11 -14.68
CA VAL A 38 16.64 -7.28 -13.53
C VAL A 38 16.68 -6.03 -12.66
N THR A 39 17.88 -5.51 -12.42
CA THR A 39 18.06 -4.24 -11.70
C THR A 39 17.31 -3.09 -12.39
N ARG A 40 17.37 -2.98 -13.72
CA ARG A 40 16.66 -1.93 -14.48
C ARG A 40 15.14 -2.08 -14.42
N GLU A 41 14.62 -3.29 -14.42
CA GLU A 41 13.20 -3.55 -14.31
C GLU A 41 12.69 -3.28 -12.89
N LEU A 42 13.39 -3.80 -11.86
CA LEU A 42 13.07 -3.56 -10.45
C LEU A 42 13.24 -2.11 -10.03
N ALA A 43 14.11 -1.33 -10.68
CA ALA A 43 14.22 0.11 -10.42
C ALA A 43 12.88 0.84 -10.60
N ARG A 44 11.99 0.34 -11.48
CA ARG A 44 10.63 0.86 -11.68
C ARG A 44 9.71 0.63 -10.49
N LEU A 45 10.09 -0.26 -9.58
CA LEU A 45 9.37 -0.58 -8.35
C LEU A 45 9.92 0.18 -7.14
N THR A 46 10.82 1.13 -7.34
CA THR A 46 11.37 1.93 -6.23
C THR A 46 10.39 3.01 -5.84
N SER A 47 9.97 2.99 -4.58
CA SER A 47 9.13 4.02 -3.98
C SER A 47 9.84 5.36 -3.93
N SER A 48 9.22 6.42 -4.44
CA SER A 48 9.69 7.79 -4.20
C SER A 48 9.46 8.24 -2.76
N ALA A 49 8.53 7.61 -2.03
CA ALA A 49 8.16 7.98 -0.68
C ALA A 49 9.21 7.54 0.36
N ASN A 50 9.75 6.33 0.22
CA ASN A 50 10.69 5.78 1.20
C ASN A 50 11.92 5.08 0.59
N GLY A 51 12.05 5.03 -0.73
CA GLY A 51 13.20 4.42 -1.42
C GLY A 51 13.22 2.90 -1.43
N LEU A 52 12.25 2.20 -0.83
CA LEU A 52 12.16 0.73 -0.86
C LEU A 52 11.44 0.24 -2.13
N TYR A 53 11.63 -1.03 -2.50
CA TYR A 53 10.78 -1.64 -3.51
C TYR A 53 9.35 -1.81 -3.01
N TYR A 54 8.35 -1.64 -3.88
CA TYR A 54 6.94 -1.92 -3.61
C TYR A 54 6.44 -3.15 -4.41
N PRO A 55 5.42 -3.86 -3.92
CA PRO A 55 4.82 -4.99 -4.64
C PRO A 55 4.16 -4.56 -5.96
N PRO A 56 4.53 -5.14 -7.13
CA PRO A 56 4.03 -4.68 -8.41
C PRO A 56 2.53 -4.85 -8.62
N PHE A 57 1.88 -5.84 -8.00
CA PHE A 57 0.45 -6.12 -8.17
C PHE A 57 -0.41 -5.00 -7.59
N LEU A 58 0.03 -4.37 -6.51
CA LEU A 58 -0.67 -3.23 -5.87
C LEU A 58 -0.81 -2.04 -6.82
N ARG A 59 0.00 -1.97 -7.89
CA ARG A 59 -0.19 -0.96 -8.93
C ARG A 59 -1.61 -1.02 -9.48
N ASP A 60 -2.15 -2.20 -9.70
CA ASP A 60 -3.42 -2.34 -10.42
C ASP A 60 -4.60 -2.65 -9.49
N GLU A 61 -4.36 -2.69 -8.18
CA GLU A 61 -5.41 -2.87 -7.17
C GLU A 61 -6.05 -1.53 -6.76
N PRO A 62 -7.39 -1.48 -6.67
CA PRO A 62 -8.08 -0.32 -6.14
C PRO A 62 -7.83 -0.18 -4.63
N SER A 63 -7.72 1.05 -4.15
CA SER A 63 -7.76 1.32 -2.70
C SER A 63 -9.11 0.91 -2.10
N GLY A 64 -9.18 0.90 -0.77
CA GLY A 64 -10.42 0.71 -0.02
C GLY A 64 -11.48 1.77 -0.31
N ALA A 65 -12.66 1.59 0.29
CA ALA A 65 -13.82 2.44 0.03
C ALA A 65 -13.62 3.89 0.52
N GLU A 66 -12.93 4.09 1.64
CA GLU A 66 -12.67 5.42 2.20
C GLU A 66 -11.87 6.30 1.23
N ASP A 67 -10.73 5.81 0.76
CA ASP A 67 -9.84 6.55 -0.16
C ASP A 67 -10.53 6.86 -1.48
N ASN A 68 -11.24 5.89 -2.05
CA ASN A 68 -12.02 6.09 -3.26
C ASN A 68 -13.10 7.15 -3.05
N SER A 69 -13.75 7.19 -1.86
CA SER A 69 -14.74 8.19 -1.52
C SER A 69 -14.16 9.60 -1.55
N TYR A 70 -13.00 9.79 -0.91
CA TYR A 70 -12.32 11.07 -0.89
C TYR A 70 -11.77 11.46 -2.27
N ALA A 71 -11.23 10.51 -3.04
CA ALA A 71 -10.80 10.76 -4.42
C ALA A 71 -11.94 11.28 -5.30
N VAL A 72 -13.13 10.67 -5.22
CA VAL A 72 -14.33 11.16 -5.91
C VAL A 72 -14.69 12.58 -5.47
N ARG A 73 -14.67 12.86 -4.15
CA ARG A 73 -14.95 14.21 -3.63
C ARG A 73 -13.92 15.23 -4.11
N ILE A 74 -12.63 14.88 -4.18
CA ILE A 74 -11.59 15.77 -4.73
C ILE A 74 -11.85 16.06 -6.20
N ARG A 75 -12.16 15.04 -7.01
CA ARG A 75 -12.49 15.24 -8.44
C ARG A 75 -13.69 16.18 -8.63
N GLN A 76 -14.71 16.07 -7.77
CA GLN A 76 -15.85 16.99 -7.75
C GLN A 76 -15.42 18.43 -7.40
N LEU A 77 -14.53 18.62 -6.42
CA LEU A 77 -13.98 19.93 -6.07
C LEU A 77 -13.17 20.57 -7.20
N LEU A 78 -12.47 19.75 -7.99
CA LEU A 78 -11.70 20.17 -9.17
C LEU A 78 -12.58 20.44 -10.40
N GLY A 79 -13.87 20.10 -10.36
CA GLY A 79 -14.80 20.26 -11.48
C GLY A 79 -14.67 19.19 -12.58
N GLY A 80 -14.00 18.07 -12.29
CA GLY A 80 -13.87 16.94 -13.21
C GLY A 80 -15.14 16.09 -13.28
N LYS A 81 -15.32 15.35 -14.38
CA LYS A 81 -16.36 14.30 -14.45
C LYS A 81 -15.95 13.13 -13.57
N THR A 82 -16.80 12.73 -12.63
CA THR A 82 -16.63 11.51 -11.84
C THR A 82 -17.49 10.41 -12.44
N SER A 83 -16.89 9.49 -13.17
CA SER A 83 -17.55 8.28 -13.66
C SER A 83 -16.79 7.08 -13.14
N LEU A 84 -17.48 6.20 -12.41
CA LEU A 84 -16.98 4.89 -11.99
C LEU A 84 -17.69 3.81 -12.79
N THR A 85 -16.93 2.86 -13.32
CA THR A 85 -17.44 1.69 -14.06
C THR A 85 -16.91 0.41 -13.43
N LEU A 86 -17.39 0.12 -12.23
CA LEU A 86 -16.90 -0.99 -11.43
C LEU A 86 -17.35 -2.35 -11.97
N SER A 87 -16.45 -3.33 -11.88
CA SER A 87 -16.84 -4.74 -12.00
C SER A 87 -17.64 -5.19 -10.78
N GLU A 88 -18.36 -6.30 -10.90
CA GLU A 88 -19.08 -6.91 -9.76
C GLU A 88 -18.12 -7.24 -8.60
N LYS A 89 -16.91 -7.73 -8.91
CA LYS A 89 -15.85 -8.01 -7.93
C LYS A 89 -15.40 -6.74 -7.21
N SER A 90 -15.09 -5.67 -7.96
CA SER A 90 -14.66 -4.39 -7.36
C SER A 90 -15.76 -3.77 -6.50
N ALA A 91 -17.02 -3.84 -6.93
CA ALA A 91 -18.15 -3.37 -6.16
C ALA A 91 -18.34 -4.18 -4.86
N ALA A 92 -18.23 -5.51 -4.94
CA ALA A 92 -18.31 -6.39 -3.78
C ALA A 92 -17.16 -6.15 -2.79
N PHE A 93 -15.93 -5.96 -3.29
CA PHE A 93 -14.76 -5.61 -2.49
C PHE A 93 -14.99 -4.30 -1.72
N LEU A 94 -15.30 -3.19 -2.42
CA LEU A 94 -15.50 -1.88 -1.78
C LEU A 94 -16.64 -1.91 -0.76
N ARG A 95 -17.73 -2.64 -1.07
CA ARG A 95 -18.85 -2.78 -0.14
C ARG A 95 -18.46 -3.59 1.10
N SER A 96 -17.81 -4.74 0.92
CA SER A 96 -17.38 -5.60 2.03
C SER A 96 -16.36 -4.88 2.92
N ASP A 97 -15.38 -4.23 2.32
CA ASP A 97 -14.35 -3.42 2.99
C ASP A 97 -14.99 -2.31 3.84
N ALA A 98 -15.86 -1.49 3.24
CA ALA A 98 -16.54 -0.41 3.94
C ALA A 98 -17.36 -0.90 5.15
N LEU A 99 -18.17 -1.95 4.96
CA LEU A 99 -19.09 -2.44 5.98
C LEU A 99 -18.38 -3.23 7.08
N ALA A 100 -17.20 -3.79 6.82
CA ALA A 100 -16.38 -4.43 7.84
C ALA A 100 -15.79 -3.41 8.82
N VAL A 101 -15.49 -2.20 8.36
CA VAL A 101 -14.95 -1.14 9.22
C VAL A 101 -16.03 -0.51 10.10
N SER A 102 -17.17 -0.15 9.52
CA SER A 102 -18.25 0.51 10.24
C SER A 102 -19.56 0.47 9.46
N PRO A 103 -20.69 0.08 10.09
CA PRO A 103 -21.99 0.08 9.41
C PRO A 103 -22.49 1.50 9.09
N LEU A 104 -22.07 2.54 9.83
CA LEU A 104 -22.41 3.94 9.55
C LEU A 104 -21.39 4.60 8.61
N TRP A 105 -20.12 4.67 9.02
CA TRP A 105 -19.07 5.38 8.28
C TRP A 105 -18.78 4.70 6.94
N GLY A 106 -18.78 3.37 6.90
CA GLY A 106 -18.65 2.60 5.67
C GLY A 106 -19.67 3.00 4.62
N ARG A 107 -20.95 3.09 4.99
CA ARG A 107 -22.02 3.54 4.07
C ARG A 107 -21.86 5.00 3.64
N SER A 108 -21.34 5.84 4.52
CA SER A 108 -21.03 7.23 4.18
C SER A 108 -19.90 7.36 3.14
N TRP A 109 -18.95 6.41 3.14
CA TRP A 109 -17.90 6.34 2.13
C TRP A 109 -18.43 5.83 0.78
N LEU A 110 -19.37 4.88 0.79
CA LEU A 110 -20.00 4.36 -0.42
C LEU A 110 -20.89 5.39 -1.14
N ALA A 111 -21.45 6.37 -0.42
CA ALA A 111 -22.38 7.36 -0.99
C ALA A 111 -21.81 8.20 -2.15
N PRO A 112 -20.62 8.82 -2.03
CA PRO A 112 -19.98 9.49 -3.16
C PRO A 112 -19.71 8.57 -4.35
N LEU A 113 -19.35 7.30 -4.11
CA LEU A 113 -19.09 6.32 -5.16
C LEU A 113 -20.36 5.97 -5.93
N ALA A 114 -21.45 5.68 -5.21
CA ALA A 114 -22.77 5.43 -5.80
C ALA A 114 -23.23 6.63 -6.65
N THR A 115 -23.03 7.85 -6.15
CA THR A 115 -23.34 9.10 -6.88
C THR A 115 -22.48 9.28 -8.14
N ALA A 116 -21.25 8.73 -8.15
CA ALA A 116 -20.34 8.76 -9.30
C ALA A 116 -20.61 7.64 -10.34
N GLY A 117 -21.71 6.89 -10.20
CA GLY A 117 -22.13 5.89 -11.19
C GLY A 117 -21.81 4.44 -10.84
N ALA A 118 -21.21 4.17 -9.68
CA ALA A 118 -20.99 2.82 -9.18
C ALA A 118 -22.29 2.21 -8.62
N GLY A 119 -23.19 1.81 -9.52
CA GLY A 119 -24.47 1.20 -9.16
C GLY A 119 -24.31 -0.07 -8.31
N GLY A 120 -25.22 -0.29 -7.37
CA GLY A 120 -25.23 -1.47 -6.49
C GLY A 120 -24.37 -1.36 -5.22
N LEU A 121 -23.56 -0.31 -5.06
CA LEU A 121 -22.79 -0.08 -3.82
C LEU A 121 -23.68 0.27 -2.63
N LEU A 122 -24.75 1.04 -2.86
CA LEU A 122 -25.79 1.35 -1.90
C LEU A 122 -27.16 0.93 -2.44
N THR A 123 -27.99 0.41 -1.55
CA THR A 123 -29.33 -0.11 -1.83
C THR A 123 -30.36 0.54 -0.90
N PRO A 124 -31.67 0.48 -1.20
CA PRO A 124 -32.70 0.94 -0.28
C PRO A 124 -32.64 0.25 1.10
N GLN A 125 -32.17 -1.00 1.15
CA GLN A 125 -31.94 -1.72 2.40
C GLN A 125 -30.87 -1.05 3.27
N ASP A 126 -29.83 -0.46 2.67
CA ASP A 126 -28.82 0.30 3.43
C ASP A 126 -29.42 1.55 4.11
N ALA A 127 -30.41 2.20 3.48
CA ALA A 127 -31.13 3.29 4.11
C ALA A 127 -31.97 2.81 5.30
N VAL A 128 -32.59 1.62 5.22
CA VAL A 128 -33.31 0.98 6.34
C VAL A 128 -32.35 0.68 7.50
N GLU A 129 -31.19 0.10 7.21
CA GLU A 129 -30.19 -0.24 8.22
C GLU A 129 -29.59 1.01 8.88
N LEU A 130 -29.29 2.06 8.12
CA LEU A 130 -28.88 3.35 8.69
C LEU A 130 -29.96 3.96 9.58
N ARG A 131 -31.23 3.93 9.15
CA ARG A 131 -32.35 4.42 9.98
C ARG A 131 -32.50 3.66 11.29
N ALA A 132 -32.08 2.39 11.34
CA ALA A 132 -32.07 1.59 12.57
C ALA A 132 -30.96 2.01 13.55
N LEU A 133 -29.90 2.66 13.07
CA LEU A 133 -28.83 3.25 13.90
C LEU A 133 -29.21 4.59 14.54
N ARG A 134 -30.41 5.11 14.23
CA ARG A 134 -30.91 6.34 14.85
C ARG A 134 -31.36 6.06 16.28
N THR A 135 -30.77 6.81 17.21
CA THR A 135 -31.13 6.74 18.62
C THR A 135 -32.54 7.30 18.86
N PRO A 136 -33.18 6.97 20.00
CA PRO A 136 -34.46 7.58 20.39
C PRO A 136 -34.40 9.11 20.50
N GLY A 137 -33.22 9.67 20.74
CA GLY A 137 -32.99 11.11 20.81
C GLY A 137 -32.82 11.79 19.45
N GLY A 138 -32.84 11.06 18.34
CA GLY A 138 -32.90 11.61 16.98
C GLY A 138 -31.57 11.72 16.24
N TRP A 139 -30.42 11.57 16.92
CA TRP A 139 -29.09 11.48 16.31
C TRP A 139 -28.72 10.04 15.97
N PHE A 140 -27.74 9.87 15.09
CA PHE A 140 -27.23 8.55 14.69
C PHE A 140 -25.99 8.18 15.51
N ALA A 141 -25.88 6.89 15.83
CA ALA A 141 -24.72 6.34 16.52
C ALA A 141 -24.28 5.06 15.81
N ASP A 142 -22.98 4.94 15.61
CA ASP A 142 -22.37 3.71 15.11
C ASP A 142 -22.24 2.73 16.30
N PRO A 143 -22.64 1.45 16.17
CA PRO A 143 -22.32 0.45 17.17
C PRO A 143 -20.80 0.43 17.37
N GLU A 144 -20.34 0.58 18.61
CA GLU A 144 -18.90 0.55 18.87
C GLU A 144 -18.35 -0.81 18.43
N PRO A 145 -17.18 -0.85 17.75
CA PRO A 145 -16.46 -2.11 17.64
C PRO A 145 -16.20 -2.61 19.05
N GLU A 146 -16.37 -3.91 19.29
CA GLU A 146 -16.10 -4.48 20.62
C GLU A 146 -14.72 -3.99 21.10
N PRO A 147 -14.62 -3.44 22.32
CA PRO A 147 -13.35 -2.97 22.81
C PRO A 147 -12.38 -4.15 22.81
N ALA A 148 -11.22 -3.97 22.15
CA ALA A 148 -10.11 -4.89 22.32
C ALA A 148 -9.83 -5.04 23.83
N GLU A 149 -9.56 -6.26 24.28
CA GLU A 149 -9.29 -6.61 25.67
C GLU A 149 -7.97 -6.00 26.22
N ASP A 150 -7.71 -4.70 26.04
CA ASP A 150 -6.79 -3.91 26.87
C ASP A 150 -6.90 -2.41 26.51
N PRO A 151 -7.68 -1.58 27.24
CA PRO A 151 -7.57 -0.14 27.10
C PRO A 151 -6.27 0.31 27.80
N GLY A 152 -5.22 0.53 27.02
CA GLY A 152 -4.00 1.18 27.50
C GLY A 152 -4.29 2.55 28.15
N PRO A 153 -3.40 3.05 29.02
CA PRO A 153 -3.72 4.09 30.02
C PRO A 153 -3.85 5.54 29.50
N GLU A 154 -4.21 5.78 28.24
CA GLU A 154 -4.21 7.14 27.64
C GLU A 154 -5.56 7.64 27.08
N GLN A 155 -6.71 7.08 27.47
CA GLN A 155 -8.01 7.62 27.04
C GLN A 155 -8.93 8.00 28.21
N GLU A 156 -8.48 8.94 29.04
CA GLU A 156 -9.40 9.77 29.83
C GLU A 156 -9.31 11.22 29.34
N LEU A 157 -10.06 11.53 28.27
CA LEU A 157 -10.37 12.90 27.87
C LEU A 157 -11.86 13.17 28.13
N SER A 158 -12.13 14.34 28.71
CA SER A 158 -13.41 14.75 29.31
C SER A 158 -14.64 14.63 28.36
N PRO A 159 -15.81 14.15 28.81
CA PRO A 159 -16.79 13.49 27.91
C PRO A 159 -17.83 14.38 27.20
N THR A 160 -17.94 15.68 27.48
CA THR A 160 -19.16 16.43 27.09
C THR A 160 -19.08 17.18 25.74
N GLY A 161 -17.89 17.59 25.30
CA GLY A 161 -17.71 18.31 24.02
C GLY A 161 -17.46 17.39 22.82
N GLN A 162 -16.63 16.35 22.99
CA GLN A 162 -16.31 15.39 21.93
C GLN A 162 -17.51 14.51 21.55
N ASP A 163 -18.43 14.30 22.47
CA ASP A 163 -19.65 13.50 22.26
C ASP A 163 -20.63 14.21 21.30
N THR A 164 -20.85 15.52 21.45
CA THR A 164 -21.78 16.27 20.57
C THR A 164 -21.22 16.42 19.14
N LEU A 165 -19.91 16.67 19.00
CA LEU A 165 -19.25 16.69 17.68
C LEU A 165 -19.39 15.34 16.98
N ARG A 166 -19.09 14.24 17.68
CA ARG A 166 -19.22 12.88 17.13
C ARG A 166 -20.65 12.60 16.67
N ARG A 167 -21.66 12.96 17.48
CA ARG A 167 -23.09 12.81 17.13
C ARG A 167 -23.48 13.65 15.92
N ALA A 168 -23.01 14.88 15.83
CA ALA A 168 -23.28 15.78 14.69
C ALA A 168 -22.68 15.22 13.40
N ALA A 169 -21.41 14.81 13.43
CA ALA A 169 -20.72 14.21 12.30
C ALA A 169 -21.38 12.89 11.85
N ALA A 170 -21.68 11.98 12.79
CA ALA A 170 -22.34 10.72 12.51
C ALA A 170 -23.75 10.93 11.90
N THR A 171 -24.49 11.91 12.42
CA THR A 171 -25.82 12.26 11.89
C THR A 171 -25.71 12.81 10.48
N ALA A 172 -24.78 13.73 10.21
CA ALA A 172 -24.59 14.29 8.88
C ALA A 172 -24.17 13.22 7.87
N ALA A 173 -23.24 12.33 8.24
CA ALA A 173 -22.79 11.20 7.44
C ALA A 173 -23.92 10.20 7.12
N ALA A 174 -24.73 9.84 8.12
CA ALA A 174 -25.87 8.95 7.92
C ALA A 174 -26.93 9.57 7.00
N LEU A 175 -27.22 10.87 7.14
CA LEU A 175 -28.18 11.56 6.28
C LEU A 175 -27.70 11.66 4.82
N ASP A 176 -26.41 11.92 4.59
CA ASP A 176 -25.82 11.87 3.25
C ASP A 176 -25.96 10.49 2.63
N ALA A 177 -25.68 9.43 3.40
CA ALA A 177 -25.77 8.04 2.95
C ALA A 177 -27.22 7.61 2.66
N ILE A 178 -28.17 7.94 3.54
CA ILE A 178 -29.60 7.70 3.31
C ILE A 178 -30.06 8.43 2.04
N ARG A 179 -29.66 9.70 1.87
CA ARG A 179 -30.00 10.48 0.68
C ARG A 179 -29.50 9.83 -0.60
N ALA A 180 -28.27 9.31 -0.59
CA ALA A 180 -27.67 8.64 -1.74
C ALA A 180 -28.30 7.27 -2.04
N ALA A 181 -28.75 6.55 -1.01
CA ALA A 181 -29.30 5.20 -1.13
C ALA A 181 -30.78 5.17 -1.54
N ASP A 182 -31.63 6.02 -0.94
CA ASP A 182 -33.09 5.96 -1.06
C ASP A 182 -33.78 7.34 -0.97
N GLY A 183 -33.01 8.41 -0.72
CA GLY A 183 -33.55 9.74 -0.47
C GLY A 183 -34.00 9.96 0.98
N LEU A 184 -34.07 11.22 1.40
CA LEU A 184 -34.54 11.62 2.72
C LEU A 184 -36.07 11.75 2.75
N THR A 185 -36.71 11.18 3.77
CA THR A 185 -38.18 11.18 3.91
C THR A 185 -38.66 12.22 4.93
N ALA A 186 -39.98 12.49 4.94
CA ALA A 186 -40.61 13.31 5.97
C ALA A 186 -40.50 12.69 7.38
N ALA A 187 -40.45 11.36 7.48
CA ALA A 187 -40.22 10.66 8.73
C ALA A 187 -38.80 10.90 9.25
N ASP A 188 -37.80 10.88 8.36
CA ASP A 188 -36.41 11.19 8.72
C ASP A 188 -36.27 12.61 9.26
N ARG A 189 -36.91 13.56 8.59
CA ARG A 189 -36.99 14.94 9.06
C ARG A 189 -37.64 15.05 10.43
N THR A 190 -38.79 14.40 10.64
CA THR A 190 -39.53 14.45 11.92
C THR A 190 -38.71 13.89 13.08
N ALA A 191 -37.99 12.79 12.84
CA ALA A 191 -37.22 12.10 13.87
C ALA A 191 -35.91 12.82 14.25
N THR A 192 -35.25 13.49 13.30
CA THR A 192 -33.89 14.02 13.50
C THR A 192 -33.82 15.54 13.64
N LEU A 193 -34.72 16.28 13.00
CA LEU A 193 -34.69 17.75 12.99
C LEU A 193 -34.80 18.39 14.40
N PRO A 194 -35.65 17.90 15.34
CA PRO A 194 -35.75 18.49 16.67
C PRO A 194 -34.40 18.52 17.40
N TRP A 195 -33.65 17.42 17.33
CA TRP A 195 -32.32 17.32 17.94
C TRP A 195 -31.31 18.26 17.26
N LEU A 196 -31.28 18.31 15.93
CA LEU A 196 -30.38 19.21 15.20
C LEU A 196 -30.59 20.68 15.59
N LEU A 197 -31.86 21.10 15.75
CA LEU A 197 -32.19 22.47 16.13
C LEU A 197 -31.83 22.78 17.58
N ASP A 198 -31.97 21.80 18.49
CA ASP A 198 -31.56 21.93 19.88
C ASP A 198 -30.03 22.02 20.01
N ALA A 199 -29.31 21.10 19.37
CA ALA A 199 -27.84 21.09 19.32
C ALA A 199 -27.29 22.39 18.71
N ALA A 200 -27.91 22.91 17.64
CA ALA A 200 -27.50 24.17 17.01
C ALA A 200 -27.73 25.41 17.90
N ARG A 201 -28.55 25.33 18.95
CA ARG A 201 -28.77 26.44 19.91
C ARG A 201 -27.79 26.42 21.08
N ALA A 202 -27.15 25.29 21.36
CA ALA A 202 -26.29 25.07 22.52
C ALA A 202 -24.87 25.70 22.41
N ALA A 203 -24.71 26.76 21.60
CA ALA A 203 -23.43 27.42 21.33
C ALA A 203 -22.30 26.44 20.90
N PRO A 204 -22.47 25.76 19.75
CA PRO A 204 -21.55 24.71 19.30
C PRO A 204 -20.14 25.23 19.01
N SER A 205 -19.14 24.34 19.14
CA SER A 205 -17.79 24.60 18.62
C SER A 205 -17.81 24.81 17.09
N PRO A 206 -16.79 25.44 16.48
CA PRO A 206 -16.77 25.64 15.03
C PRO A 206 -16.91 24.34 14.21
N ALA A 207 -16.30 23.25 14.67
CA ALA A 207 -16.42 21.93 14.03
C ALA A 207 -17.84 21.36 14.16
N GLU A 208 -18.43 21.44 15.36
CA GLU A 208 -19.83 21.02 15.58
C GLU A 208 -20.80 21.84 14.72
N ALA A 209 -20.60 23.16 14.67
CA ALA A 209 -21.42 24.07 13.90
C ALA A 209 -21.39 23.73 12.41
N ALA A 210 -20.24 23.35 11.87
CA ALA A 210 -20.10 22.95 10.47
C ALA A 210 -20.90 21.67 10.15
N GLU A 211 -20.81 20.64 10.99
CA GLU A 211 -21.55 19.38 10.80
C GLU A 211 -23.07 19.58 10.97
N LEU A 212 -23.49 20.33 11.99
CA LEU A 212 -24.90 20.69 12.20
C LEU A 212 -25.46 21.51 11.04
N ALA A 213 -24.69 22.45 10.49
CA ALA A 213 -25.10 23.25 9.35
C ALA A 213 -25.28 22.40 8.10
N HIS A 214 -24.36 21.45 7.86
CA HIS A 214 -24.46 20.50 6.76
C HIS A 214 -25.73 19.63 6.90
N ALA A 215 -25.95 19.03 8.07
CA ALA A 215 -27.13 18.21 8.34
C ALA A 215 -28.46 18.99 8.18
N LEU A 216 -28.53 20.23 8.68
CA LEU A 216 -29.71 21.09 8.50
C LEU A 216 -29.97 21.40 7.02
N ARG A 217 -28.91 21.67 6.24
CA ARG A 217 -29.02 21.93 4.80
C ARG A 217 -29.49 20.71 4.00
N LEU A 218 -29.18 19.48 4.44
CA LEU A 218 -29.71 18.26 3.80
C LEU A 218 -31.24 18.18 3.87
N PHE A 219 -31.86 18.76 4.91
CA PHE A 219 -33.31 18.91 5.03
C PHE A 219 -33.88 20.19 4.40
N GLY A 220 -33.03 21.03 3.79
CA GLY A 220 -33.43 22.33 3.24
C GLY A 220 -33.74 23.39 4.29
N GLU A 221 -33.25 23.22 5.53
CA GLU A 221 -33.53 24.16 6.62
C GLU A 221 -32.68 25.41 6.60
N ARG A 222 -33.23 26.50 7.14
CA ARG A 222 -32.47 27.72 7.40
C ARG A 222 -31.62 27.54 8.66
N LEU A 223 -30.39 28.04 8.61
CA LEU A 223 -29.47 27.96 9.75
C LEU A 223 -29.95 28.87 10.90
N PRO A 224 -30.05 28.35 12.14
CA PRO A 224 -30.40 29.14 13.31
C PRO A 224 -29.42 30.29 13.57
N PRO A 225 -29.87 31.44 14.15
CA PRO A 225 -29.00 32.57 14.44
C PRO A 225 -27.74 32.21 15.25
N PRO A 226 -27.80 31.38 16.31
CA PRO A 226 -26.60 30.98 17.06
C PRO A 226 -25.54 30.31 16.18
N LEU A 227 -25.96 29.43 15.27
CA LEU A 227 -25.05 28.74 14.35
C LEU A 227 -24.43 29.71 13.34
N THR A 228 -25.20 30.67 12.83
CA THR A 228 -24.66 31.73 11.97
C THR A 228 -23.77 32.73 12.72
N ALA A 229 -23.85 32.81 14.04
CA ALA A 229 -23.02 33.69 14.84
C ALA A 229 -21.63 33.10 15.14
N VAL A 230 -21.48 31.78 15.04
CA VAL A 230 -20.19 31.10 15.22
C VAL A 230 -19.16 31.67 14.23
N ARG A 231 -17.99 32.00 14.77
CA ARG A 231 -16.84 32.46 13.98
C ARG A 231 -15.83 31.32 13.88
N PRO A 232 -15.27 31.07 12.69
CA PRO A 232 -14.12 30.18 12.58
C PRO A 232 -12.97 30.68 13.44
N ALA A 233 -12.08 29.76 13.83
CA ALA A 233 -10.80 30.14 14.39
C ALA A 233 -10.05 31.07 13.41
N PRO A 234 -9.20 31.99 13.91
CA PRO A 234 -8.38 32.83 13.04
C PRO A 234 -7.57 31.98 12.06
N ALA A 235 -7.51 32.43 10.80
CA ALA A 235 -6.69 31.80 9.78
C ALA A 235 -5.23 31.76 10.26
N THR A 236 -4.72 30.56 10.52
CA THR A 236 -3.33 30.33 10.91
C THR A 236 -2.59 29.76 9.71
N ASP A 237 -1.44 30.35 9.37
CA ASP A 237 -0.60 29.85 8.28
C ASP A 237 0.07 28.53 8.72
N PRO A 238 -0.30 27.36 8.14
CA PRO A 238 0.28 26.07 8.51
C PRO A 238 1.79 25.98 8.26
N THR A 239 2.38 26.87 7.45
CA THR A 239 3.83 26.89 7.19
C THR A 239 4.62 27.55 8.31
N THR A 240 3.95 28.30 9.20
CA THR A 240 4.58 29.05 10.30
C THR A 240 4.54 28.34 11.65
N VAL A 241 3.72 27.29 11.78
CA VAL A 241 3.56 26.52 13.02
C VAL A 241 4.48 25.30 13.09
N ALA A 242 4.71 24.82 14.31
CA ALA A 242 5.47 23.59 14.56
C ALA A 242 4.80 22.37 13.90
N GLU A 243 5.59 21.39 13.49
CA GLU A 243 5.12 20.21 12.74
C GLU A 243 3.95 19.49 13.42
N GLY A 244 4.04 19.25 14.74
CA GLY A 244 2.98 18.61 15.52
C GLY A 244 1.67 19.38 15.60
N GLN A 245 1.63 20.67 15.21
CA GLN A 245 0.41 21.49 15.21
C GLN A 245 -0.25 21.61 13.83
N ARG A 246 0.46 21.26 12.75
CA ARG A 246 -0.01 21.47 11.38
C ARG A 246 -1.29 20.72 11.06
N TYR A 247 -1.43 19.50 11.58
CA TYR A 247 -2.63 18.70 11.36
C TYR A 247 -3.87 19.32 12.02
N GLN A 248 -3.75 19.83 13.25
CA GLN A 248 -4.85 20.55 13.90
C GLN A 248 -5.23 21.82 13.12
N VAL A 249 -4.25 22.56 12.59
CA VAL A 249 -4.51 23.74 11.73
C VAL A 249 -5.28 23.36 10.47
N LEU A 250 -4.99 22.20 9.87
CA LEU A 250 -5.77 21.67 8.74
C LEU A 250 -7.23 21.39 9.13
N LEU A 251 -7.46 20.70 10.25
CA LEU A 251 -8.80 20.39 10.74
C LEU A 251 -9.61 21.66 11.06
N ASP A 252 -9.00 22.61 11.76
CA ASP A 252 -9.64 23.89 12.13
C ASP A 252 -9.97 24.72 10.88
N SER A 253 -9.05 24.77 9.91
CA SER A 253 -9.26 25.46 8.64
C SER A 253 -10.39 24.82 7.85
N TYR A 254 -10.44 23.49 7.77
CA TYR A 254 -11.51 22.76 7.10
C TYR A 254 -12.88 23.02 7.76
N ALA A 255 -12.99 22.87 9.09
CA ALA A 255 -14.20 23.19 9.83
C ALA A 255 -14.65 24.65 9.56
N GLY A 256 -13.69 25.58 9.57
CA GLY A 256 -13.95 26.98 9.24
C GLY A 256 -14.47 27.20 7.82
N THR A 257 -13.92 26.49 6.83
CA THR A 257 -14.39 26.58 5.43
C THR A 257 -15.81 26.05 5.27
N ARG A 258 -16.15 24.92 5.89
CA ARG A 258 -17.49 24.34 5.86
C ARG A 258 -18.53 25.26 6.49
N LEU A 259 -18.18 25.92 7.60
CA LEU A 259 -19.04 26.90 8.24
C LEU A 259 -19.18 28.18 7.38
N ALA A 260 -18.10 28.65 6.77
CA ALA A 260 -18.12 29.80 5.86
C ALA A 260 -19.02 29.53 4.64
N GLU A 261 -18.89 28.36 4.02
CA GLU A 261 -19.77 27.89 2.92
C GLU A 261 -21.23 27.84 3.35
N ALA A 262 -21.53 27.26 4.52
CA ALA A 262 -22.89 27.13 5.01
C ALA A 262 -23.54 28.49 5.32
N THR A 263 -22.74 29.47 5.77
CA THR A 263 -23.22 30.82 6.13
C THR A 263 -23.09 31.85 5.01
N GLY A 264 -22.57 31.46 3.83
CA GLY A 264 -22.34 32.36 2.70
C GLY A 264 -21.29 33.44 2.97
N ARG A 265 -20.33 33.17 3.86
CA ARG A 265 -19.26 34.10 4.26
C ARG A 265 -17.94 33.74 3.58
N PRO A 266 -17.04 34.71 3.38
CA PRO A 266 -15.67 34.39 2.97
C PRO A 266 -14.95 33.60 4.07
N SER A 267 -14.09 32.66 3.66
CA SER A 267 -13.30 31.83 4.58
C SER A 267 -12.22 32.61 5.34
N GLY A 268 -11.76 33.74 4.77
CA GLY A 268 -10.67 34.55 5.34
C GLY A 268 -9.29 33.86 5.26
N LEU A 269 -9.18 32.76 4.51
CA LEU A 269 -7.95 32.01 4.30
C LEU A 269 -7.16 32.54 3.11
N ASP A 270 -5.85 32.34 3.13
CA ASP A 270 -4.95 32.72 2.04
C ASP A 270 -4.84 31.59 1.00
N ALA A 271 -5.28 31.86 -0.23
CA ALA A 271 -5.24 30.87 -1.32
C ALA A 271 -3.80 30.47 -1.72
N GLY A 272 -2.84 31.39 -1.63
CA GLY A 272 -1.44 31.14 -1.98
C GLY A 272 -0.76 30.20 -1.00
N VAL A 273 -1.02 30.37 0.30
CA VAL A 273 -0.52 29.48 1.36
C VAL A 273 -1.03 28.06 1.16
N TRP A 274 -2.34 27.87 0.97
CA TRP A 274 -2.93 26.54 0.80
C TRP A 274 -2.56 25.89 -0.55
N ALA A 275 -2.41 26.69 -1.61
CA ALA A 275 -1.87 26.19 -2.87
C ALA A 275 -0.41 25.70 -2.72
N GLU A 276 0.42 26.40 -1.97
CA GLU A 276 1.81 25.99 -1.72
C GLU A 276 1.89 24.73 -0.86
N VAL A 277 1.02 24.59 0.15
CA VAL A 277 0.87 23.36 0.94
C VAL A 277 0.56 22.17 0.02
N LEU A 278 -0.43 22.32 -0.86
CA LEU A 278 -0.79 21.25 -1.81
C LEU A 278 0.32 20.99 -2.82
N ARG A 279 0.98 22.02 -3.35
CA ARG A 279 2.10 21.86 -4.29
C ARG A 279 3.25 21.02 -3.71
N ARG A 280 3.54 21.17 -2.41
CA ARG A 280 4.62 20.44 -1.74
C ARG A 280 4.24 19.05 -1.24
N ASN A 281 2.98 18.84 -0.89
CA ASN A 281 2.55 17.66 -0.14
C ASN A 281 1.51 16.81 -0.88
N ALA A 282 1.10 17.20 -2.10
CA ALA A 282 0.07 16.46 -2.84
C ALA A 282 0.41 14.98 -2.98
N ASP A 283 1.67 14.58 -3.13
CA ASP A 283 2.05 13.17 -3.28
C ASP A 283 2.15 12.39 -1.96
N SER A 284 2.26 13.06 -0.82
CA SER A 284 2.52 12.41 0.48
C SER A 284 1.30 12.34 1.40
N LEU A 285 0.28 13.18 1.17
CA LEU A 285 -0.94 13.17 2.00
C LEU A 285 -1.79 11.91 1.74
N GLY A 286 -2.49 11.37 2.74
CA GLY A 286 -3.58 10.42 2.50
C GLY A 286 -4.73 11.08 1.73
N TYR A 287 -5.61 10.32 1.07
CA TYR A 287 -6.71 10.92 0.29
C TYR A 287 -7.67 11.74 1.14
N ARG A 288 -7.91 11.33 2.40
CA ARG A 288 -8.67 12.12 3.37
C ARG A 288 -8.05 13.50 3.58
N ASP A 289 -6.78 13.57 3.95
CA ASP A 289 -6.10 14.84 4.25
C ASP A 289 -5.90 15.69 2.98
N LEU A 290 -5.65 15.05 1.84
CA LEU A 290 -5.63 15.69 0.53
C LEU A 290 -7.00 16.34 0.21
N TYR A 291 -8.10 15.66 0.50
CA TYR A 291 -9.45 16.21 0.35
C TYR A 291 -9.67 17.41 1.24
N LEU A 292 -9.33 17.32 2.53
CA LEU A 292 -9.46 18.44 3.47
C LEU A 292 -8.67 19.65 2.97
N ALA A 293 -7.40 19.47 2.63
CA ALA A 293 -6.55 20.56 2.15
C ALA A 293 -7.03 21.15 0.81
N THR A 294 -7.55 20.30 -0.09
CA THR A 294 -8.12 20.76 -1.37
C THR A 294 -9.40 21.57 -1.17
N ALA A 295 -10.29 21.13 -0.28
CA ALA A 295 -11.51 21.86 0.08
C ALA A 295 -11.15 23.23 0.68
N VAL A 296 -10.18 23.26 1.59
CA VAL A 296 -9.67 24.49 2.21
C VAL A 296 -9.09 25.44 1.16
N ALA A 297 -8.23 24.96 0.25
CA ALA A 297 -7.66 25.77 -0.82
C ALA A 297 -8.73 26.32 -1.77
N ARG A 298 -9.72 25.51 -2.16
CA ARG A 298 -10.84 25.94 -3.02
C ARG A 298 -11.68 27.03 -2.35
N ALA A 299 -12.02 26.85 -1.07
CA ALA A 299 -12.77 27.83 -0.30
C ALA A 299 -11.96 29.10 0.02
N ALA A 300 -10.63 29.04 -0.01
CA ALA A 300 -9.75 30.21 0.04
C ALA A 300 -9.70 30.97 -1.31
N GLY A 301 -10.18 30.37 -2.40
CA GLY A 301 -10.18 30.98 -3.74
C GLY A 301 -9.06 30.49 -4.66
N ALA A 302 -8.41 29.36 -4.34
CA ALA A 302 -7.41 28.77 -5.23
C ALA A 302 -8.00 28.42 -6.60
N THR A 303 -7.30 28.82 -7.66
CA THR A 303 -7.68 28.53 -9.05
C THR A 303 -7.40 27.05 -9.39
N PRO A 304 -8.07 26.47 -10.40
CA PRO A 304 -7.76 25.12 -10.86
C PRO A 304 -6.27 24.93 -11.20
N ALA A 305 -5.62 25.95 -11.77
CA ALA A 305 -4.19 25.91 -12.08
C ALA A 305 -3.31 25.78 -10.83
N ALA A 306 -3.68 26.45 -9.72
CA ALA A 306 -2.98 26.34 -8.45
C ALA A 306 -3.12 24.96 -7.80
N LEU A 307 -4.12 24.17 -8.21
CA LEU A 307 -4.37 22.80 -7.75
C LEU A 307 -3.83 21.75 -8.71
N GLY A 308 -2.97 22.14 -9.66
CA GLY A 308 -2.43 21.24 -10.68
C GLY A 308 -1.72 20.01 -10.12
N ALA A 309 -1.03 20.13 -8.98
CA ALA A 309 -0.39 18.99 -8.32
C ALA A 309 -1.40 17.94 -7.82
N VAL A 310 -2.56 18.37 -7.32
CA VAL A 310 -3.65 17.48 -6.89
C VAL A 310 -4.27 16.77 -8.08
N ALA A 311 -4.52 17.50 -9.17
CA ALA A 311 -5.04 16.93 -10.40
C ALA A 311 -4.07 15.89 -10.99
N ALA A 312 -2.78 16.22 -11.07
CA ALA A 312 -1.77 15.31 -11.61
C ALA A 312 -1.64 14.02 -10.78
N ARG A 313 -1.74 14.14 -9.44
CA ARG A 313 -1.79 12.96 -8.57
C ARG A 313 -3.01 12.08 -8.89
N LEU A 314 -4.21 12.67 -8.92
CA LEU A 314 -5.41 11.91 -9.23
C LEU A 314 -5.31 11.23 -10.58
N ASP A 315 -4.85 11.93 -11.62
CA ASP A 315 -4.71 11.37 -12.97
C ASP A 315 -3.74 10.19 -12.99
N ARG A 316 -2.62 10.27 -12.26
CA ARG A 316 -1.64 9.18 -12.12
C ARG A 316 -2.20 7.98 -11.35
N ASP A 317 -2.94 8.24 -10.28
CA ASP A 317 -3.42 7.21 -9.35
C ASP A 317 -4.76 6.60 -9.82
N THR A 318 -5.42 7.14 -10.85
CA THR A 318 -6.71 6.63 -11.35
C THR A 318 -6.52 5.34 -12.14
N LEU A 319 -7.31 4.31 -11.79
CA LEU A 319 -7.42 3.05 -12.52
C LEU A 319 -8.43 3.15 -13.67
N PRO A 320 -8.40 2.23 -14.65
CA PRO A 320 -9.31 2.26 -15.81
C PRO A 320 -10.81 2.26 -15.46
N ASP A 321 -11.19 1.69 -14.33
CA ASP A 321 -12.58 1.68 -13.83
C ASP A 321 -12.98 2.97 -13.07
N GLY A 322 -12.07 3.94 -12.98
CA GLY A 322 -12.24 5.23 -12.31
C GLY A 322 -11.93 5.22 -10.81
N THR A 323 -11.65 4.06 -10.22
CA THR A 323 -11.15 3.99 -8.83
C THR A 323 -9.75 4.60 -8.74
N VAL A 324 -9.25 4.81 -7.52
CA VAL A 324 -7.84 5.16 -7.29
C VAL A 324 -7.09 3.96 -6.75
N ARG A 325 -5.82 3.86 -7.14
CA ARG A 325 -4.85 2.90 -6.61
C ARG A 325 -4.71 3.08 -5.09
N ASP A 326 -4.37 1.98 -4.42
CA ASP A 326 -3.98 2.01 -3.01
C ASP A 326 -2.87 3.06 -2.80
N PRO A 327 -3.01 4.03 -1.87
CA PRO A 327 -1.94 4.99 -1.55
C PRO A 327 -0.63 4.33 -1.11
N SER A 328 -0.72 3.14 -0.53
CA SER A 328 0.40 2.28 -0.18
C SER A 328 0.96 1.48 -1.36
N ALA A 329 0.29 1.45 -2.52
CA ALA A 329 0.75 0.73 -3.71
C ALA A 329 2.16 1.14 -4.16
N TYR A 330 2.52 2.39 -3.92
CA TYR A 330 3.84 2.95 -4.22
C TYR A 330 4.69 3.14 -2.97
N THR A 331 4.21 2.76 -1.79
CA THR A 331 5.00 2.75 -0.56
C THR A 331 5.79 1.45 -0.55
N GLY A 332 7.12 1.57 -0.57
CA GLY A 332 7.97 0.39 -0.57
C GLY A 332 7.93 -0.33 0.79
N SER A 333 8.20 -1.63 0.79
CA SER A 333 8.20 -2.45 2.01
C SER A 333 9.51 -3.25 2.13
N PRO A 334 9.93 -3.59 3.37
CA PRO A 334 11.10 -4.44 3.55
C PRO A 334 10.95 -5.82 2.90
N GLU A 335 9.74 -6.37 2.85
CA GLU A 335 9.47 -7.66 2.21
C GLU A 335 9.64 -7.58 0.69
N ALA A 336 9.09 -6.55 0.04
CA ALA A 336 9.27 -6.36 -1.40
C ALA A 336 10.73 -6.06 -1.75
N ALA A 337 11.43 -5.27 -0.91
CA ALA A 337 12.88 -5.05 -1.04
C ALA A 337 13.65 -6.37 -1.00
N LEU A 338 13.37 -7.24 0.00
CA LEU A 338 13.99 -8.55 0.12
C LEU A 338 13.74 -9.44 -1.10
N TRP A 339 12.50 -9.53 -1.58
CA TRP A 339 12.20 -10.33 -2.78
C TRP A 339 12.86 -9.78 -4.05
N GLY A 340 12.91 -8.46 -4.22
CA GLY A 340 13.63 -7.86 -5.35
C GLY A 340 15.13 -8.17 -5.31
N LEU A 341 15.75 -8.11 -4.12
CA LEU A 341 17.16 -8.47 -3.94
C LEU A 341 17.43 -9.96 -4.18
N ARG A 342 16.51 -10.84 -3.75
CA ARG A 342 16.54 -12.27 -4.08
C ARG A 342 16.50 -12.48 -5.58
N LEU A 343 15.58 -11.84 -6.30
CA LEU A 343 15.49 -11.95 -7.77
C LEU A 343 16.78 -11.51 -8.46
N ARG A 344 17.43 -10.41 -8.01
CA ARG A 344 18.76 -10.01 -8.50
C ARG A 344 19.79 -11.11 -8.27
N ALA A 345 19.86 -11.67 -7.05
CA ALA A 345 20.77 -12.78 -6.74
C ALA A 345 20.53 -14.00 -7.64
N LEU A 346 19.26 -14.38 -7.87
CA LEU A 346 18.90 -15.53 -8.71
C LEU A 346 19.27 -15.33 -10.18
N ALA A 347 19.24 -14.08 -10.66
CA ALA A 347 19.71 -13.72 -11.99
C ALA A 347 21.25 -13.58 -12.09
N GLY A 348 21.98 -13.76 -10.99
CA GLY A 348 23.42 -13.54 -10.94
C GLY A 348 23.84 -12.07 -11.01
N GLU A 349 22.91 -11.14 -10.76
CA GLU A 349 23.20 -9.72 -10.66
C GLU A 349 23.68 -9.35 -9.24
N PRO A 350 24.54 -8.33 -9.09
CA PRO A 350 24.92 -7.83 -7.77
C PRO A 350 23.68 -7.42 -6.97
N THR A 351 23.63 -7.73 -5.67
CA THR A 351 22.53 -7.31 -4.78
C THR A 351 22.83 -6.04 -4.02
N GLU A 352 24.11 -5.64 -3.92
CA GLU A 352 24.52 -4.40 -3.25
C GLU A 352 23.79 -3.19 -3.86
N ASP A 353 23.21 -2.37 -2.99
CA ASP A 353 22.37 -1.24 -3.30
C ASP A 353 22.34 -0.26 -2.11
N ALA A 354 23.18 0.77 -2.19
CA ALA A 354 23.31 1.75 -1.12
C ALA A 354 22.01 2.52 -0.84
N ALA A 355 21.14 2.70 -1.84
CA ALA A 355 19.87 3.40 -1.68
C ALA A 355 18.87 2.53 -0.91
N GLN A 356 18.73 1.26 -1.29
CA GLN A 356 17.91 0.28 -0.55
C GLN A 356 18.44 0.10 0.88
N ALA A 357 19.75 -0.05 1.06
CA ALA A 357 20.36 -0.20 2.38
C ALA A 357 20.09 1.02 3.28
N LYS A 358 20.14 2.24 2.72
CA LYS A 358 19.79 3.45 3.46
C LYS A 358 18.32 3.43 3.90
N ALA A 359 17.40 3.16 2.98
CA ALA A 359 15.97 3.10 3.26
C ALA A 359 15.62 2.03 4.31
N LEU A 360 16.23 0.84 4.23
CA LEU A 360 16.06 -0.22 5.22
C LEU A 360 16.56 0.17 6.61
N ARG A 361 17.66 0.93 6.71
CA ARG A 361 18.16 1.45 8.00
C ARG A 361 17.22 2.49 8.61
N GLU A 362 16.58 3.31 7.78
CA GLU A 362 15.54 4.25 8.24
C GLU A 362 14.35 3.49 8.82
N VAL A 363 13.91 2.39 8.20
CA VAL A 363 12.89 1.49 8.77
C VAL A 363 13.38 0.83 10.07
N ALA A 364 14.62 0.35 10.09
CA ALA A 364 15.18 -0.32 11.27
C ALA A 364 15.33 0.60 12.49
N ALA A 365 15.42 1.92 12.27
CA ALA A 365 15.51 2.93 13.32
C ALA A 365 14.16 3.22 14.00
N ASP A 366 13.04 2.79 13.43
CA ASP A 366 11.69 3.02 13.94
C ASP A 366 11.24 1.84 14.83
N PRO A 367 11.12 2.04 16.16
CA PRO A 367 10.75 0.96 17.08
C PRO A 367 9.35 0.39 16.83
N GLN A 368 8.42 1.20 16.31
CA GLN A 368 7.05 0.75 16.04
C GLN A 368 7.04 -0.17 14.82
N LYS A 369 7.76 0.18 13.75
CA LYS A 369 7.91 -0.68 12.56
C LYS A 369 8.67 -1.97 12.86
N MET A 370 9.53 -1.95 13.87
CA MET A 370 10.36 -3.10 14.29
C MET A 370 9.76 -3.89 15.46
N ALA A 371 8.50 -3.66 15.84
CA ALA A 371 7.86 -4.36 16.95
C ALA A 371 7.75 -5.89 16.72
N SER A 372 7.50 -6.30 15.47
CA SER A 372 7.37 -7.72 15.11
C SER A 372 8.75 -8.41 14.93
N PRO A 373 9.01 -9.53 15.62
CA PRO A 373 10.21 -10.36 15.38
C PRO A 373 10.39 -10.79 13.92
N ALA A 374 9.29 -11.14 13.23
CA ALA A 374 9.33 -11.54 11.82
C ALA A 374 9.74 -10.37 10.90
N VAL A 375 9.26 -9.15 11.18
CA VAL A 375 9.67 -7.95 10.42
C VAL A 375 11.15 -7.66 10.63
N ARG A 376 11.64 -7.73 11.87
CA ARG A 376 13.07 -7.54 12.18
C ARG A 376 13.96 -8.55 11.44
N LEU A 377 13.52 -9.79 11.33
CA LEU A 377 14.21 -10.84 10.60
C LEU A 377 14.31 -10.51 9.10
N SER A 378 13.18 -10.14 8.47
CA SER A 378 13.14 -9.75 7.05
C SER A 378 13.99 -8.51 6.75
N VAL A 379 13.95 -7.48 7.61
CA VAL A 379 14.78 -6.28 7.46
C VAL A 379 16.27 -6.63 7.57
N ALA A 380 16.65 -7.49 8.52
CA ALA A 380 18.03 -7.92 8.68
C ALA A 380 18.55 -8.68 7.45
N ALA A 381 17.75 -9.61 6.91
CA ALA A 381 18.10 -10.34 5.68
C ALA A 381 18.24 -9.38 4.48
N ALA A 382 17.32 -8.43 4.33
CA ALA A 382 17.38 -7.43 3.26
C ALA A 382 18.62 -6.53 3.37
N LEU A 383 18.99 -6.10 4.58
CA LEU A 383 20.19 -5.29 4.83
C LEU A 383 21.47 -6.05 4.46
N LYS A 384 21.55 -7.35 4.76
CA LYS A 384 22.69 -8.20 4.37
C LYS A 384 22.85 -8.32 2.85
N PHE A 385 21.74 -8.36 2.09
CA PHE A 385 21.81 -8.35 0.62
C PHE A 385 22.15 -6.98 0.04
N ALA A 386 21.54 -5.91 0.56
CA ALA A 386 21.62 -4.57 0.00
C ALA A 386 22.91 -3.83 0.37
N GLY A 387 23.64 -4.25 1.40
CA GLY A 387 24.82 -3.53 1.86
C GLY A 387 25.85 -4.42 2.55
N PRO A 388 26.97 -3.84 3.01
CA PRO A 388 28.04 -4.58 3.69
C PRO A 388 27.65 -5.02 5.12
N ASP A 389 26.39 -4.84 5.52
CA ASP A 389 25.93 -5.09 6.88
C ASP A 389 25.98 -6.59 7.17
N GLN A 390 26.70 -6.95 8.24
CA GLN A 390 26.84 -8.34 8.67
C GLN A 390 25.73 -8.71 9.66
N ALA A 391 25.29 -9.96 9.62
CA ALA A 391 24.29 -10.48 10.55
C ALA A 391 24.84 -10.47 12.00
N THR A 392 24.28 -9.60 12.84
CA THR A 392 24.60 -9.54 14.27
C THR A 392 24.18 -10.83 14.98
N ALA A 393 24.76 -11.09 16.16
CA ALA A 393 24.32 -12.21 17.01
C ALA A 393 22.84 -12.09 17.41
N ALA A 394 22.37 -10.86 17.66
CA ALA A 394 20.97 -10.60 18.03
C ALA A 394 20.00 -10.89 16.87
N THR A 395 20.36 -10.55 15.64
CA THR A 395 19.54 -10.86 14.45
C THR A 395 19.55 -12.35 14.14
N ARG A 396 20.69 -13.04 14.30
CA ARG A 396 20.74 -14.51 14.15
C ARG A 396 19.95 -15.25 15.22
N ALA A 397 19.87 -14.70 16.43
CA ALA A 397 19.06 -15.26 17.51
C ALA A 397 17.54 -15.25 17.21
N LEU A 398 17.05 -14.38 16.30
CA LEU A 398 15.66 -14.40 15.86
C LEU A 398 15.30 -15.73 15.17
N CYS A 399 16.27 -16.44 14.59
CA CYS A 399 16.03 -17.74 13.96
C CYS A 399 15.67 -18.86 14.93
N GLY A 400 15.87 -18.64 16.23
CA GLY A 400 15.37 -19.51 17.31
C GLY A 400 14.15 -18.96 18.05
N ASP A 401 13.63 -17.77 17.69
CA ASP A 401 12.42 -17.20 18.32
C ASP A 401 11.16 -17.72 17.59
N GLY A 402 10.33 -18.47 18.31
CA GLY A 402 9.07 -19.03 17.78
C GLY A 402 8.07 -17.99 17.24
N ARG A 403 8.23 -16.71 17.60
CA ARG A 403 7.43 -15.59 17.07
C ARG A 403 7.95 -15.04 15.75
N ALA A 404 9.21 -15.34 15.40
CA ALA A 404 9.81 -15.00 14.11
C ALA A 404 9.78 -16.20 13.15
N VAL A 405 10.13 -17.38 13.66
CA VAL A 405 10.14 -18.65 12.91
C VAL A 405 9.19 -19.63 13.62
N PRO A 406 8.01 -19.93 13.06
CA PRO A 406 7.13 -20.94 13.62
C PRO A 406 7.85 -22.28 13.81
N GLY A 407 7.73 -22.88 15.00
CA GLY A 407 8.35 -24.19 15.28
C GLY A 407 7.55 -25.38 14.71
N GLU A 408 6.29 -25.16 14.37
CA GLU A 408 5.39 -26.12 13.74
C GLU A 408 4.92 -25.58 12.40
N VAL A 409 4.81 -26.47 11.40
CA VAL A 409 4.27 -26.16 10.09
C VAL A 409 2.96 -26.92 9.86
N THR A 410 1.93 -26.14 9.56
CA THR A 410 0.57 -26.51 9.17
C THR A 410 0.27 -25.92 7.78
N PRO A 411 -0.87 -26.26 7.15
CA PRO A 411 -1.26 -25.61 5.89
C PRO A 411 -1.26 -24.07 5.96
N GLU A 412 -1.64 -23.49 7.09
CA GLU A 412 -1.79 -22.05 7.31
C GLU A 412 -0.46 -21.35 7.62
N THR A 413 0.51 -22.09 8.17
CA THR A 413 1.81 -21.55 8.62
C THR A 413 2.97 -21.85 7.69
N ALA A 414 2.76 -22.66 6.64
CA ALA A 414 3.79 -23.04 5.68
C ALA A 414 4.45 -21.84 4.97
N GLU A 415 3.68 -20.85 4.51
CA GLU A 415 4.26 -19.64 3.90
C GLU A 415 4.99 -18.75 4.93
N PRO A 416 4.40 -18.40 6.10
CA PRO A 416 5.12 -17.69 7.15
C PRO A 416 6.44 -18.37 7.55
N TRP A 417 6.44 -19.69 7.75
CA TRP A 417 7.63 -20.46 8.06
C TRP A 417 8.65 -20.41 6.92
N SER A 418 8.23 -20.61 5.67
CA SER A 418 9.11 -20.57 4.51
C SER A 418 9.85 -19.23 4.39
N ARG A 419 9.12 -18.12 4.53
CA ARG A 419 9.70 -16.77 4.48
C ARG A 419 10.77 -16.57 5.56
N ALA A 420 10.47 -16.99 6.78
CA ALA A 420 11.37 -16.86 7.92
C ALA A 420 12.59 -17.79 7.78
N ALA A 421 12.40 -19.03 7.32
CA ALA A 421 13.47 -20.00 7.12
C ALA A 421 14.45 -19.54 6.03
N LEU A 422 13.96 -19.00 4.91
CA LEU A 422 14.81 -18.39 3.87
C LEU A 422 15.60 -17.21 4.42
N ALA A 423 14.96 -16.29 5.17
CA ALA A 423 15.65 -15.15 5.79
C ALA A 423 16.73 -15.60 6.78
N CYS A 424 16.49 -16.70 7.49
CA CYS A 424 17.45 -17.30 8.41
C CYS A 424 18.65 -17.92 7.69
N ALA A 425 18.42 -18.69 6.61
CA ALA A 425 19.50 -19.20 5.77
C ALA A 425 20.33 -18.05 5.17
N GLU A 426 19.69 -16.97 4.74
CA GLU A 426 20.35 -15.77 4.22
C GLU A 426 21.18 -15.05 5.28
N LEU A 427 20.86 -15.20 6.57
CA LEU A 427 21.64 -14.68 7.70
C LEU A 427 22.71 -15.66 8.22
N ASP A 428 23.00 -16.72 7.46
CA ASP A 428 23.91 -17.83 7.84
C ASP A 428 23.49 -18.53 9.14
N ALA A 429 22.19 -18.60 9.40
CA ALA A 429 21.61 -19.26 10.56
C ALA A 429 20.53 -20.25 10.10
N VAL A 430 20.92 -21.49 9.77
CA VAL A 430 19.95 -22.51 9.33
C VAL A 430 18.97 -22.80 10.49
N PRO A 431 17.65 -22.62 10.29
CA PRO A 431 16.66 -22.91 11.32
C PRO A 431 16.61 -24.43 11.58
N ALA A 432 16.11 -24.82 12.75
CA ALA A 432 15.83 -26.24 13.02
C ALA A 432 14.72 -26.76 12.09
N ASP A 433 14.75 -28.07 11.80
CA ASP A 433 13.66 -28.74 11.10
C ASP A 433 12.34 -28.53 11.88
N PRO A 434 11.25 -28.10 11.20
CA PRO A 434 10.00 -27.84 11.88
C PRO A 434 9.30 -29.13 12.29
N ALA A 435 8.49 -29.04 13.34
CA ALA A 435 7.50 -30.07 13.64
C ALA A 435 6.40 -30.07 12.57
N VAL A 436 6.06 -31.24 12.04
CA VAL A 436 5.03 -31.38 10.99
C VAL A 436 4.14 -32.57 11.30
N THR A 437 2.83 -32.33 11.34
CA THR A 437 1.83 -33.39 11.29
C THR A 437 1.36 -33.52 9.83
N PRO A 438 1.60 -34.64 9.13
CA PRO A 438 1.20 -34.80 7.73
C PRO A 438 -0.29 -34.52 7.49
N TRP A 439 -0.61 -33.85 6.37
CA TRP A 439 -2.00 -33.55 5.98
C TRP A 439 -2.35 -34.08 4.59
N ALA A 440 -3.64 -34.15 4.30
CA ALA A 440 -4.13 -34.54 2.99
C ALA A 440 -3.84 -33.44 1.94
N LEU A 441 -3.39 -33.85 0.76
CA LEU A 441 -3.22 -32.97 -0.40
C LEU A 441 -4.50 -33.00 -1.26
N ASP A 442 -5.62 -32.60 -0.67
CA ASP A 442 -6.96 -32.69 -1.25
C ASP A 442 -7.45 -31.36 -1.86
N THR A 443 -6.81 -30.23 -1.52
CA THR A 443 -7.11 -28.91 -2.09
C THR A 443 -5.84 -28.25 -2.69
N PRO A 444 -5.99 -27.30 -3.64
CA PRO A 444 -4.86 -26.54 -4.17
C PRO A 444 -4.02 -25.85 -3.09
N GLU A 445 -4.67 -25.30 -2.05
CA GLU A 445 -4.02 -24.59 -0.95
C GLU A 445 -3.17 -25.54 -0.11
N ARG A 446 -3.72 -26.72 0.24
CA ARG A 446 -2.99 -27.74 1.01
C ARG A 446 -1.85 -28.37 0.23
N ALA A 447 -2.02 -28.57 -1.08
CA ALA A 447 -0.95 -28.99 -1.97
C ALA A 447 0.17 -27.93 -2.06
N THR A 448 -0.21 -26.65 -2.17
CA THR A 448 0.74 -25.53 -2.21
C THR A 448 1.52 -25.40 -0.89
N ALA A 449 0.85 -25.54 0.25
CA ALA A 449 1.51 -25.50 1.56
C ALA A 449 2.55 -26.63 1.72
N ALA A 450 2.20 -27.85 1.31
CA ALA A 450 3.13 -28.99 1.35
C ALA A 450 4.32 -28.80 0.39
N ALA A 451 4.05 -28.29 -0.81
CA ALA A 451 5.08 -27.96 -1.78
C ALA A 451 6.00 -26.83 -1.30
N THR A 452 5.47 -25.84 -0.58
CA THR A 452 6.22 -24.74 0.04
C THR A 452 7.21 -25.28 1.08
N LEU A 453 6.80 -26.25 1.90
CA LEU A 453 7.69 -26.95 2.83
C LEU A 453 8.85 -27.64 2.09
N VAL A 454 8.54 -28.49 1.10
CA VAL A 454 9.54 -29.25 0.32
C VAL A 454 10.56 -28.31 -0.36
N THR A 455 10.06 -27.29 -1.05
CA THR A 455 10.90 -26.37 -1.82
C THR A 455 11.79 -25.51 -0.93
N THR A 456 11.28 -25.07 0.22
CA THR A 456 12.07 -24.29 1.19
C THR A 456 13.16 -25.15 1.82
N LEU A 457 12.83 -26.37 2.27
CA LEU A 457 13.82 -27.28 2.83
C LEU A 457 14.95 -27.56 1.84
N ALA A 458 14.61 -27.71 0.55
CA ALA A 458 15.60 -27.86 -0.51
C ALA A 458 16.46 -26.59 -0.71
N ASP A 459 15.88 -25.40 -0.52
CA ASP A 459 16.56 -24.11 -0.70
C ASP A 459 17.51 -23.75 0.45
N ILE A 460 17.17 -24.12 1.69
CA ILE A 460 18.00 -23.79 2.86
C ILE A 460 19.10 -24.81 3.16
N HIS A 461 19.04 -26.01 2.58
CA HIS A 461 19.94 -27.13 2.93
C HIS A 461 21.06 -27.44 1.91
N ASP A 462 21.18 -26.65 0.85
CA ASP A 462 22.14 -26.78 -0.27
C ASP A 462 22.21 -28.16 -0.96
N ALA A 463 22.31 -28.17 -2.29
CA ALA A 463 22.24 -29.38 -3.13
C ALA A 463 23.44 -30.34 -2.97
N THR A 464 24.43 -29.97 -2.15
CA THR A 464 25.68 -30.71 -1.90
C THR A 464 25.62 -31.61 -0.68
N THR A 465 24.63 -31.43 0.19
CA THR A 465 24.35 -32.34 1.30
C THR A 465 23.33 -33.37 0.82
N ASP A 466 23.43 -34.62 1.28
CA ASP A 466 22.47 -35.68 0.95
C ASP A 466 21.14 -35.45 1.71
N THR A 467 20.61 -34.23 1.61
CA THR A 467 19.44 -33.65 2.32
C THR A 467 18.13 -33.87 1.57
N ARG A 468 18.12 -34.79 0.60
CA ARG A 468 16.89 -35.25 -0.09
C ARG A 468 15.83 -35.86 0.85
N HIS A 469 16.11 -35.96 2.15
CA HIS A 469 15.26 -36.65 3.12
C HIS A 469 15.17 -35.93 4.47
N SER A 470 14.84 -34.63 4.49
CA SER A 470 14.34 -34.06 5.76
C SER A 470 13.10 -34.86 6.18
N PRO A 471 13.07 -35.42 7.41
CA PRO A 471 11.93 -36.19 7.90
C PRO A 471 10.62 -35.40 7.84
N ALA A 472 10.70 -34.07 7.98
CA ALA A 472 9.56 -33.15 7.96
C ALA A 472 8.78 -33.20 6.62
N ALA A 473 9.47 -33.49 5.51
CA ALA A 473 8.90 -33.53 4.16
C ALA A 473 8.76 -34.95 3.58
N ALA A 474 9.16 -36.00 4.32
CA ALA A 474 9.20 -37.36 3.79
C ALA A 474 7.84 -37.92 3.35
N TRP A 475 6.74 -37.36 3.87
CA TRP A 475 5.37 -37.73 3.51
C TRP A 475 4.91 -37.12 2.17
N VAL A 476 5.61 -36.09 1.67
CA VAL A 476 5.29 -35.41 0.40
C VAL A 476 6.04 -36.11 -0.74
N THR A 477 5.36 -37.02 -1.43
CA THR A 477 5.95 -37.81 -2.51
C THR A 477 5.61 -37.25 -3.89
N ALA A 478 6.42 -37.59 -4.90
CA ALA A 478 6.10 -37.27 -6.30
C ALA A 478 4.74 -37.84 -6.72
N ALA A 479 4.38 -39.05 -6.27
CA ALA A 479 3.08 -39.66 -6.54
C ALA A 479 1.92 -38.84 -5.95
N ALA A 480 2.09 -38.30 -4.74
CA ALA A 480 1.08 -37.44 -4.10
C ALA A 480 0.93 -36.08 -4.80
N LEU A 481 2.01 -35.52 -5.35
CA LEU A 481 2.00 -34.22 -6.04
C LEU A 481 1.64 -34.31 -7.53
N GLN A 482 1.77 -35.46 -8.18
CA GLN A 482 1.53 -35.63 -9.62
C GLN A 482 0.15 -35.14 -10.09
N PRO A 483 -0.97 -35.42 -9.39
CA PRO A 483 -2.30 -34.94 -9.80
C PRO A 483 -2.42 -33.42 -9.79
N TRP A 484 -1.58 -32.75 -9.01
CA TRP A 484 -1.55 -31.29 -8.87
C TRP A 484 -0.59 -30.66 -9.89
N ALA A 485 0.63 -31.19 -10.01
CA ALA A 485 1.65 -30.67 -10.92
C ALA A 485 1.25 -30.75 -12.40
N THR A 486 0.37 -31.70 -12.75
CA THR A 486 -0.09 -31.94 -14.13
C THR A 486 -1.49 -31.37 -14.43
N ALA A 487 -2.07 -30.59 -13.53
CA ALA A 487 -3.41 -30.01 -13.64
C ALA A 487 -3.39 -28.51 -13.24
N PRO A 488 -2.72 -27.64 -14.02
CA PRO A 488 -2.54 -26.23 -13.69
C PRO A 488 -3.86 -25.46 -13.55
N GLU A 489 -4.92 -25.89 -14.21
CA GLU A 489 -6.27 -25.31 -14.14
C GLU A 489 -6.91 -25.35 -12.75
N ARG A 490 -6.34 -26.13 -11.83
CA ARG A 490 -6.78 -26.20 -10.43
C ARG A 490 -6.28 -25.02 -9.59
N PHE A 491 -5.36 -24.21 -10.11
CA PHE A 491 -4.72 -23.13 -9.40
C PHE A 491 -5.14 -21.79 -9.97
N THR A 492 -5.52 -20.87 -9.08
CA THR A 492 -5.61 -19.44 -9.39
C THR A 492 -4.25 -18.77 -9.26
N SER A 493 -3.45 -19.15 -8.25
CA SER A 493 -2.10 -18.60 -8.05
C SER A 493 -1.06 -19.22 -8.97
N VAL A 494 -0.38 -18.37 -9.75
CA VAL A 494 0.75 -18.75 -10.61
C VAL A 494 1.94 -19.23 -9.78
N GLY A 495 2.26 -18.51 -8.70
CA GLY A 495 3.32 -18.87 -7.76
C GLY A 495 3.05 -20.19 -7.04
N GLY A 496 1.79 -20.43 -6.64
CA GLY A 496 1.36 -21.69 -6.02
C GLY A 496 1.56 -22.89 -6.96
N TYR A 497 1.10 -22.79 -8.20
CA TYR A 497 1.32 -23.84 -9.19
C TYR A 497 2.81 -24.08 -9.47
N ALA A 498 3.60 -23.02 -9.67
CA ALA A 498 5.05 -23.14 -9.92
C ALA A 498 5.77 -23.84 -8.76
N THR A 499 5.38 -23.54 -7.52
CA THR A 499 5.90 -24.16 -6.30
C THR A 499 5.56 -25.66 -6.25
N VAL A 500 4.32 -26.04 -6.58
CA VAL A 500 3.88 -27.45 -6.65
C VAL A 500 4.64 -28.23 -7.73
N ALA A 501 4.76 -27.68 -8.93
CA ALA A 501 5.50 -28.33 -10.02
C ALA A 501 6.98 -28.51 -9.66
N ARG A 502 7.59 -27.54 -8.97
CA ARG A 502 8.97 -27.65 -8.47
C ARG A 502 9.09 -28.72 -7.39
N ALA A 503 8.18 -28.74 -6.41
CA ALA A 503 8.18 -29.76 -5.35
C ALA A 503 8.02 -31.17 -5.92
N TYR A 504 7.20 -31.36 -6.96
CA TYR A 504 7.05 -32.63 -7.67
C TYR A 504 8.39 -33.12 -8.22
N LEU A 505 9.16 -32.25 -8.87
CA LEU A 505 10.49 -32.58 -9.40
C LEU A 505 11.49 -32.90 -8.28
N LEU A 506 11.50 -32.12 -7.20
CA LEU A 506 12.37 -32.35 -6.04
C LEU A 506 12.07 -33.68 -5.35
N ALA A 507 10.80 -34.11 -5.34
CA ALA A 507 10.36 -35.39 -4.79
C ALA A 507 10.63 -36.60 -5.72
N GLY A 508 11.35 -36.40 -6.84
CA GLY A 508 11.71 -37.46 -7.79
C GLY A 508 10.76 -37.62 -8.98
N GLY A 509 9.86 -36.65 -9.20
CA GLY A 509 9.00 -36.60 -10.38
C GLY A 509 9.78 -36.41 -11.69
N SER A 510 9.21 -36.86 -12.81
CA SER A 510 9.86 -36.80 -14.12
C SER A 510 9.45 -35.56 -14.92
N THR A 511 10.39 -34.97 -15.65
CA THR A 511 10.12 -33.93 -16.65
C THR A 511 9.64 -34.55 -17.97
N ASP A 512 8.41 -35.06 -17.99
CA ASP A 512 7.75 -35.58 -19.19
C ASP A 512 7.01 -34.47 -19.96
N ASP A 513 6.49 -34.80 -21.15
CA ASP A 513 5.77 -33.85 -21.99
C ASP A 513 4.50 -33.31 -21.33
N ARG A 514 3.89 -34.11 -20.45
CA ARG A 514 2.70 -33.71 -19.71
C ARG A 514 3.02 -32.60 -18.70
N LEU A 515 4.10 -32.75 -17.94
CA LEU A 515 4.56 -31.71 -17.02
C LEU A 515 4.98 -30.46 -17.80
N ARG A 516 5.72 -30.59 -18.91
CA ARG A 516 6.12 -29.43 -19.73
C ARG A 516 4.92 -28.65 -20.26
N ALA A 517 3.90 -29.36 -20.77
CA ALA A 517 2.66 -28.74 -21.22
C ALA A 517 1.92 -28.04 -20.06
N ALA A 518 1.84 -28.70 -18.90
CA ALA A 518 1.24 -28.13 -17.71
C ALA A 518 1.98 -26.84 -17.25
N VAL A 519 3.31 -26.84 -17.25
CA VAL A 519 4.14 -25.66 -16.91
C VAL A 519 3.93 -24.53 -17.91
N GLY A 520 3.83 -24.87 -19.20
CA GLY A 520 3.48 -23.93 -20.26
C GLY A 520 2.16 -23.20 -19.97
N HIS A 521 1.13 -23.94 -19.55
CA HIS A 521 -0.20 -23.38 -19.29
C HIS A 521 -0.36 -22.72 -17.92
N GLY A 522 0.28 -23.25 -16.87
CA GLY A 522 0.08 -22.80 -15.49
C GLY A 522 1.08 -21.76 -14.99
N ALA A 523 2.21 -21.60 -15.67
CA ALA A 523 3.23 -20.61 -15.30
C ALA A 523 3.63 -19.72 -16.49
N GLU A 524 4.13 -20.31 -17.58
CA GLU A 524 4.72 -19.54 -18.67
C GLU A 524 3.72 -18.66 -19.42
N ALA A 525 2.47 -19.09 -19.55
CA ALA A 525 1.38 -18.29 -20.12
C ALA A 525 1.09 -16.97 -19.36
N TYR A 526 1.53 -16.87 -18.11
CA TYR A 526 1.30 -15.72 -17.23
C TYR A 526 2.56 -14.88 -17.01
N ARG A 527 3.59 -15.08 -17.84
CA ARG A 527 4.76 -14.20 -17.88
C ARG A 527 4.40 -12.87 -18.57
N GLY A 528 4.88 -11.78 -17.98
CA GLY A 528 4.83 -10.45 -18.54
C GLY A 528 3.64 -9.62 -18.07
N CYS A 529 3.95 -8.47 -17.50
CA CYS A 529 3.00 -7.41 -17.19
C CYS A 529 3.37 -6.10 -17.88
N ALA A 530 2.43 -5.17 -17.92
CA ALA A 530 2.68 -3.84 -18.47
C ALA A 530 3.89 -3.20 -17.77
N GLN A 531 4.90 -2.81 -18.57
CA GLN A 531 6.17 -2.23 -18.09
C GLN A 531 7.05 -3.18 -17.24
N LEU A 532 6.68 -4.44 -17.07
CA LEU A 532 7.40 -5.46 -16.31
C LEU A 532 7.37 -6.80 -17.08
N PRO A 533 8.02 -6.89 -18.25
CA PRO A 533 7.88 -8.01 -19.19
C PRO A 533 8.46 -9.35 -18.70
N ASP A 534 9.36 -9.33 -17.70
CA ASP A 534 10.04 -10.55 -17.24
C ASP A 534 9.55 -11.03 -15.87
N LEU A 535 8.66 -10.27 -15.23
CA LEU A 535 7.92 -10.68 -14.04
C LEU A 535 6.70 -11.55 -14.41
N TYR A 536 6.25 -12.35 -13.46
CA TYR A 536 5.06 -13.21 -13.57
C TYR A 536 3.88 -12.58 -12.83
N ARG A 537 2.67 -12.78 -13.37
CA ARG A 537 1.43 -12.39 -12.69
C ARG A 537 1.26 -13.14 -11.38
N ALA A 538 0.59 -12.51 -10.41
CA ALA A 538 0.25 -13.12 -9.13
C ALA A 538 -0.71 -14.33 -9.31
N ASP A 539 -1.73 -14.11 -10.12
CA ASP A 539 -2.78 -15.08 -10.39
C ASP A 539 -3.23 -15.06 -11.87
N THR A 540 -4.08 -16.03 -12.23
CA THR A 540 -4.56 -16.24 -13.60
C THR A 540 -5.71 -15.31 -14.02
N THR A 541 -6.26 -14.55 -13.08
CA THR A 541 -7.44 -13.70 -13.23
C THR A 541 -7.13 -12.21 -13.24
N GLU A 542 -6.04 -11.80 -12.60
CA GLU A 542 -5.62 -10.42 -12.44
C GLU A 542 -4.34 -10.10 -13.23
N PRO A 543 -4.20 -8.85 -13.73
CA PRO A 543 -3.06 -8.47 -14.56
C PRO A 543 -1.79 -8.16 -13.77
N GLY A 544 -1.86 -8.06 -12.43
CA GLY A 544 -0.77 -7.59 -11.57
C GLY A 544 0.38 -8.58 -11.45
N CYS A 545 1.62 -8.09 -11.60
CA CYS A 545 2.83 -8.89 -11.40
C CYS A 545 3.20 -9.03 -9.93
N ASP A 546 3.78 -10.16 -9.55
CA ASP A 546 4.21 -10.42 -8.18
C ASP A 546 5.65 -10.94 -8.11
N LEU A 547 6.39 -10.43 -7.12
CA LEU A 547 7.80 -10.79 -6.93
C LEU A 547 7.95 -12.23 -6.43
N LYS A 548 7.02 -12.73 -5.61
CA LYS A 548 7.06 -14.12 -5.09
C LYS A 548 6.70 -15.13 -6.19
N ALA A 549 5.68 -14.83 -6.99
CA ALA A 549 5.30 -15.63 -8.15
C ALA A 549 6.46 -15.70 -9.16
N THR A 550 7.11 -14.56 -9.42
CA THR A 550 8.31 -14.50 -10.27
C THR A 550 9.43 -15.37 -9.71
N TRP A 551 9.72 -15.27 -8.40
CA TRP A 551 10.73 -16.10 -7.74
C TRP A 551 10.44 -17.59 -7.89
N ALA A 552 9.20 -18.02 -7.61
CA ALA A 552 8.78 -19.42 -7.72
C ALA A 552 8.92 -19.93 -9.17
N ALA A 553 8.46 -19.16 -10.16
CA ALA A 553 8.57 -19.51 -11.57
C ALA A 553 10.03 -19.60 -12.03
N TRP A 554 10.90 -18.68 -11.62
CA TRP A 554 12.32 -18.70 -11.97
C TRP A 554 13.05 -19.90 -11.34
N LYS A 555 12.77 -20.22 -10.08
CA LYS A 555 13.31 -21.43 -9.43
C LYS A 555 12.87 -22.70 -10.14
N LEU A 556 11.62 -22.77 -10.60
CA LEU A 556 11.13 -23.88 -11.42
C LEU A 556 11.85 -23.95 -12.77
N ARG A 557 12.04 -22.83 -13.47
CA ARG A 557 12.77 -22.79 -14.76
C ARG A 557 14.20 -23.30 -14.62
N ILE A 558 14.91 -22.86 -13.58
CA ILE A 558 16.27 -23.33 -13.27
C ILE A 558 16.26 -24.84 -13.01
N GLN A 559 15.30 -25.35 -12.24
CA GLN A 559 15.14 -26.79 -11.98
C GLN A 559 14.88 -27.59 -13.28
N LEU A 560 14.17 -26.99 -14.24
CA LEU A 560 13.90 -27.57 -15.55
C LEU A 560 15.08 -27.44 -16.54
N GLY A 561 16.20 -26.83 -16.14
CA GLY A 561 17.34 -26.55 -17.02
C GLY A 561 17.05 -25.49 -18.09
N SER A 562 15.98 -24.72 -17.94
CA SER A 562 15.61 -23.64 -18.85
C SER A 562 16.33 -22.35 -18.44
N PRO A 563 16.91 -21.59 -19.38
CA PRO A 563 17.50 -20.29 -19.05
C PRO A 563 16.42 -19.36 -18.50
N LEU A 564 16.79 -18.47 -17.58
CA LEU A 564 15.94 -17.35 -17.22
C LEU A 564 15.65 -16.50 -18.48
N PRO A 565 14.51 -15.80 -18.52
CA PRO A 565 14.17 -14.87 -19.60
C PRO A 565 15.38 -14.10 -20.13
N PRO A 566 15.63 -14.07 -21.46
CA PRO A 566 16.59 -13.12 -22.02
C PRO A 566 15.97 -11.74 -21.82
N PHE A 567 16.47 -11.01 -20.83
CA PHE A 567 15.98 -9.68 -20.58
C PHE A 567 16.39 -8.77 -21.73
N ASP A 568 15.41 -8.28 -22.49
CA ASP A 568 15.68 -7.55 -23.72
C ASP A 568 16.57 -6.33 -23.46
N THR A 569 17.75 -6.32 -24.08
CA THR A 569 18.37 -5.06 -24.50
C THR A 569 17.36 -4.35 -25.40
N PRO A 570 16.94 -3.11 -25.10
CA PRO A 570 16.00 -2.40 -25.96
C PRO A 570 16.56 -2.41 -27.37
N ALA A 571 15.78 -2.93 -28.32
CA ALA A 571 16.11 -2.85 -29.72
C ALA A 571 16.37 -1.39 -30.06
N THR A 572 17.65 -1.04 -30.24
CA THR A 572 18.05 0.22 -30.85
C THR A 572 17.28 0.33 -32.16
N GLY A 573 16.49 1.40 -32.26
CA GLY A 573 15.51 1.57 -33.32
C GLY A 573 16.05 1.25 -34.71
N ARG A 574 15.18 0.63 -35.51
CA ARG A 574 15.20 0.88 -36.95
C ARG A 574 13.90 1.62 -37.28
N LYS A 575 14.13 2.72 -38.00
CA LYS A 575 13.17 3.67 -38.54
C LYS A 575 12.02 3.01 -39.27
#